data_AF-A0A2S9FZL5-F1
#
_entry.id   AF-A0A2S9FZL5-F1
#
_cell.length_a   1.000
_cell.length_b   1.000
_cell.length_c   1.000
_cell.angle_alpha   90.00
_cell.angle_beta   90.00
_cell.angle_gamma   90.00
#
_symmetry.space_group_name_H-M   'P 1'
#
loop_
_entity.id
_entity.type
_entity.pdbx_description
1 polymer ?
#
loop_
_entity_poly.entity_id
_entity_poly.type
_entity_poly.pdbx_seq_one_letter_code
_entity_poly.pdbx_strand_id
1 'polypeptide(L)'
;GTQAEDEDIPIVAAAFRSGTIGRATVEGERGSPGLNVEAVPVRHGNLVVAVLTHQTSLAPRQASPLEAAYIDCAGDLLNMLSEG
;
A
#
# COMPACT_ATOMS: atom_id res chain seq x y z
N GLY A 1 -20.69 13.41 -1.96
CA GLY A 1 -19.28 13.12 -1.63
C GLY A 1 -19.17 12.99 -0.13
N THR A 2 -18.29 12.12 0.36
CA THR A 2 -18.03 11.98 1.80
C THR A 2 -17.05 13.06 2.21
N GLN A 3 -17.45 13.95 3.12
CA GLN A 3 -16.57 14.93 3.74
C GLN A 3 -16.00 14.28 5.00
N ALA A 4 -14.67 14.17 5.08
CA ALA A 4 -13.98 13.77 6.30
C ALA A 4 -13.58 15.04 7.05
N GLU A 5 -13.74 15.05 8.37
CA GLU A 5 -13.32 16.17 9.20
C GLU A 5 -11.82 16.08 9.48
N ASP A 6 -11.16 17.23 9.70
CA ASP A 6 -9.70 17.33 9.85
C ASP A 6 -9.17 16.49 11.04
N GLU A 7 -10.04 16.21 12.02
CA GLU A 7 -9.78 15.41 13.22
C GLU A 7 -9.83 13.91 12.99
N ASP A 8 -10.39 13.44 11.87
CA ASP A 8 -10.55 12.02 11.61
C ASP A 8 -9.22 11.35 11.27
N ILE A 9 -8.30 12.06 10.60
CA ILE A 9 -7.01 11.52 10.13
C ILE A 9 -5.91 12.62 10.10
N PRO A 10 -5.04 12.72 11.13
CA PRO A 10 -4.03 13.80 11.24
C PRO A 10 -3.06 13.93 10.06
N ILE A 11 -2.74 12.82 9.37
CA ILE A 11 -1.86 12.82 8.20
C ILE A 11 -2.50 13.50 6.98
N VAL A 12 -3.83 13.44 6.86
CA VAL A 12 -4.58 14.11 5.78
C VAL A 12 -4.57 15.61 6.01
N ALA A 13 -4.87 16.03 7.23
CA ALA A 13 -4.81 17.42 7.68
C ALA A 13 -3.42 18.04 7.44
N ALA A 14 -2.36 17.32 7.79
CA ALA A 14 -0.99 17.74 7.56
C ALA A 14 -0.69 17.90 6.06
N ALA A 15 -1.05 16.92 5.23
CA ALA A 15 -0.84 16.96 3.78
C ALA A 15 -1.64 18.08 3.10
N PHE A 16 -2.85 18.38 3.58
CA PHE A 16 -3.66 19.48 3.07
C PHE A 16 -2.99 20.83 3.36
N ARG A 17 -2.53 21.05 4.59
CA ARG A 17 -1.89 22.31 5.02
C ARG A 17 -0.52 22.53 4.37
N SER A 18 0.32 21.50 4.33
CA SER A 18 1.70 21.64 3.81
C SER A 18 1.78 21.50 2.30
N GLY A 19 0.80 20.82 1.67
CA GLY A 19 0.89 20.38 0.30
C GLY A 19 1.96 19.32 0.04
N THR A 20 2.56 18.74 1.08
CA THR A 20 3.51 17.63 0.94
C THR A 20 2.80 16.29 1.02
N ILE A 21 3.31 15.28 0.34
CA ILE A 21 2.80 13.91 0.48
C ILE A 21 3.10 13.42 1.90
N GLY A 22 2.08 12.99 2.63
CA GLY A 22 2.21 12.34 3.93
C GLY A 22 2.24 10.82 3.78
N ARG A 23 3.04 10.14 4.61
CA ARG A 23 3.02 8.67 4.73
C ARG A 23 2.97 8.25 6.20
N ALA A 24 2.12 7.30 6.52
CA ALA A 24 2.03 6.70 7.84
C ALA A 24 1.81 5.20 7.72
N THR A 25 2.28 4.48 8.73
CA THR A 25 1.99 3.07 8.92
C THR A 25 1.13 2.93 10.16
N VAL A 26 -0.02 2.29 9.99
CA VAL A 26 -0.93 1.92 11.07
C VAL A 26 -0.69 0.44 11.36
N GLU A 27 -0.29 0.11 12.57
CA GLU A 27 -0.16 -1.28 12.98
C GLU A 27 -1.53 -1.96 13.01
N GLY A 28 -1.56 -3.23 12.59
CA GLY A 28 -2.78 -4.03 12.65
C GLY A 28 -3.01 -4.56 14.07
N GLU A 29 -4.27 -4.81 14.42
CA GLU A 29 -4.61 -5.53 15.64
C GLU A 29 -4.24 -7.02 15.52
N ARG A 30 -4.28 -7.76 16.65
CA ARG A 30 -3.96 -9.20 16.65
C ARG A 30 -4.77 -9.96 15.60
N GLY A 31 -4.06 -10.48 14.59
CA GLY A 31 -4.64 -11.28 13.51
C GLY A 31 -5.06 -10.48 12.26
N SER A 32 -4.91 -9.16 12.26
CA SER A 32 -5.16 -8.31 11.08
C SER A 32 -3.85 -7.68 10.58
N PRO A 33 -3.63 -7.60 9.27
CA PRO A 33 -2.47 -6.89 8.73
C PRO A 33 -2.58 -5.39 9.03
N GLY A 34 -1.44 -4.74 9.26
CA GLY A 34 -1.39 -3.28 9.32
C GLY A 34 -1.68 -2.63 7.96
N LEU A 35 -1.73 -1.30 7.94
CA LEU A 35 -1.98 -0.52 6.74
C LEU A 35 -0.88 0.52 6.54
N ASN A 36 -0.41 0.67 5.31
CA ASN A 36 0.29 1.87 4.89
C ASN A 36 -0.72 2.85 4.30
N VAL A 37 -0.72 4.08 4.81
CA VAL A 37 -1.58 5.17 4.35
C VAL A 37 -0.71 6.26 3.75
N GLU A 38 -1.01 6.61 2.51
CA GLU A 38 -0.40 7.75 1.81
C GLU A 38 -1.46 8.83 1.58
N ALA A 39 -1.16 10.05 2.01
CA ALA A 39 -2.02 11.22 1.82
C ALA A 39 -1.39 12.13 0.76
N VAL A 40 -2.01 12.18 -0.43
CA VAL A 40 -1.51 12.89 -1.60
C VAL A 40 -2.34 14.15 -1.85
N PRO A 41 -1.76 15.35 -1.70
CA PRO A 41 -2.47 16.60 -1.93
C PRO A 41 -2.72 16.85 -3.42
N VAL A 42 -3.97 17.20 -3.74
CA VAL A 42 -4.43 17.59 -5.07
C VAL A 42 -4.38 19.10 -5.20
N ARG A 43 -3.76 19.60 -6.26
CA ARG A 43 -3.56 21.03 -6.48
C ARG A 43 -4.33 21.55 -7.69
N HIS A 44 -4.85 22.76 -7.55
CA HIS A 44 -5.28 23.60 -8.66
C HIS A 44 -4.42 24.86 -8.66
N GLY A 45 -3.51 24.96 -9.64
CA GLY A 45 -2.42 25.94 -9.59
C GLY A 45 -1.54 25.71 -8.36
N ASN A 46 -1.33 26.76 -7.56
CA ASN A 46 -0.50 26.70 -6.35
C ASN A 46 -1.30 26.41 -5.06
N LEU A 47 -2.62 26.17 -5.19
CA LEU A 47 -3.52 25.93 -4.05
C LEU A 47 -3.84 24.44 -3.91
N VAL A 48 -3.73 23.91 -2.70
CA VAL A 48 -4.22 22.56 -2.36
C VAL A 48 -5.73 22.64 -2.19
N VAL A 49 -6.48 21.80 -2.90
CA VAL A 49 -7.95 21.82 -2.94
C VAL A 49 -8.58 20.54 -2.41
N ALA A 50 -7.81 19.44 -2.34
CA ALA A 50 -8.23 18.18 -1.76
C ALA A 50 -7.00 17.34 -1.38
N VAL A 51 -7.22 16.23 -0.66
CA VAL A 51 -6.21 15.19 -0.42
C VAL A 51 -6.82 13.84 -0.78
N LEU A 52 -6.11 13.06 -1.58
CA LEU A 52 -6.46 11.67 -1.88
C LEU A 52 -5.69 10.76 -0.93
N THR A 53 -6.38 9.81 -0.33
CA THR A 53 -5.76 8.77 0.50
C THR A 53 -5.66 7.47 -0.27
N HIS A 54 -4.47 6.89 -0.30
CA HIS A 54 -4.26 5.53 -0.77
C HIS A 54 -3.88 4.66 0.43
N GLN A 55 -4.64 3.60 0.67
CA GLN A 55 -4.43 2.66 1.77
C GLN A 55 -4.02 1.30 1.18
N THR A 56 -2.87 0.79 1.60
CA THR A 56 -2.36 -0.52 1.18
C THR A 56 -2.16 -1.42 2.38
N SER A 57 -2.59 -2.68 2.25
CA SER A 57 -2.39 -3.68 3.29
C SER A 57 -0.91 -4.03 3.43
N LEU A 58 -0.44 -4.15 4.68
CA LEU A 58 0.86 -4.73 5.03
C LEU A 58 0.84 -6.27 5.08
N ALA A 59 -0.23 -6.89 4.61
CA ALA A 59 -0.30 -8.35 4.52
C ALA A 59 0.89 -8.88 3.70
N PRO A 60 1.50 -10.01 4.11
CA PRO A 60 2.46 -10.71 3.28
C PRO A 60 1.84 -11.00 1.91
N ARG A 61 2.64 -10.86 0.85
CA ARG A 61 2.18 -11.23 -0.49
C ARG A 61 1.77 -12.71 -0.48
N GLN A 62 0.55 -13.00 -0.89
CA GLN A 62 0.11 -14.38 -1.08
C GLN A 62 0.40 -14.77 -2.53
N ALA A 63 1.32 -15.71 -2.70
CA ALA A 63 1.63 -16.23 -4.03
C ALA A 63 0.37 -16.85 -4.64
N SER A 64 0.16 -16.61 -5.93
CA SER A 64 -0.95 -17.27 -6.63
C SER A 64 -0.65 -18.77 -6.80
N PRO A 65 -1.67 -19.64 -6.93
CA PRO A 65 -1.44 -21.05 -7.23
C PRO A 65 -0.61 -21.26 -8.50
N LEU A 66 -0.80 -20.39 -9.49
CA LEU A 66 -0.02 -20.43 -10.74
C LEU A 66 1.44 -20.05 -10.50
N GLU A 67 1.70 -19.01 -9.71
CA GLU A 67 3.06 -18.60 -9.33
C GLU A 67 3.79 -19.72 -8.60
N ALA A 68 3.12 -20.40 -7.67
CA ALA A 68 3.69 -21.56 -6.97
C ALA A 68 4.06 -22.68 -7.96
N ALA A 69 3.13 -23.06 -8.85
CA ALA A 69 3.39 -24.08 -9.87
C ALA A 69 4.56 -23.71 -10.80
N TYR A 70 4.70 -22.44 -11.18
CA TYR A 70 5.83 -21.98 -11.98
C TYR A 70 7.17 -22.16 -11.26
N ILE A 71 7.22 -21.85 -9.96
CA ILE A 71 8.43 -22.01 -9.14
C ILE A 71 8.78 -23.49 -8.97
N ASP A 72 7.78 -24.33 -8.70
CA ASP A 72 7.97 -25.78 -8.57
C ASP A 72 8.54 -26.38 -9.87
N CYS A 73 7.91 -26.05 -11.01
CA CYS A 73 8.40 -26.49 -12.32
C CYS A 73 9.82 -25.98 -12.61
N ALA A 74 10.17 -24.76 -12.22
CA ALA A 74 11.52 -24.25 -12.38
C ALA A 74 12.54 -25.04 -11.55
N GLY A 75 12.16 -25.46 -10.34
CA GLY A 75 12.96 -26.36 -9.51
C GLY A 75 13.17 -27.73 -10.17
N ASP A 76 12.09 -28.32 -10.68
CA ASP A 76 12.15 -29.61 -11.38
C ASP A 76 13.06 -29.54 -12.60
N LEU A 77 12.96 -28.49 -13.41
CA LEU A 77 13.83 -28.26 -14.58
C LEU A 77 15.30 -28.12 -14.19
N LEU A 78 15.60 -27.44 -13.08
CA LEU A 78 16.96 -27.30 -12.58
C LEU A 78 17.54 -28.65 -12.15
N ASN A 79 16.73 -29.50 -11.51
CA ASN A 79 17.14 -30.85 -11.12
C ASN A 79 17.40 -31.71 -12.35
N MET A 80 16.50 -31.71 -13.33
CA MET A 80 16.68 -32.44 -14.59
C MET A 80 17.97 -32.03 -15.33
N LEU A 81 18.27 -30.73 -15.40
CA LEU A 81 19.51 -30.24 -15.99
C LEU A 81 20.76 -30.67 -15.22
N SER A 82 20.65 -30.80 -13.90
CA SER A 82 21.75 -31.22 -13.04
C SER A 82 22.00 -32.72 -13.11
N GLU A 83 20.97 -33.50 -13.44
CA GLU A 83 21.01 -34.96 -13.54
C GLU A 83 21.41 -35.47 -14.94
N GLY A 84 21.16 -34.70 -16.01
CA GLY A 84 21.64 -34.96 -17.38
C GLY A 84 20.60 -35.50 -18.34
#